data_AF-A0A5J6PU00-F1
#
_entry.id   AF-A0A5J6PU00-F1
#
_cell.length_a   1.000
_cell.length_b   1.000
_cell.length_c   1.000
_cell.angle_alpha   90.00
_cell.angle_beta   90.00
_cell.angle_gamma   90.00
#
_symmetry.space_group_name_H-M   'P 1'
#
loop_
_entity.id
_entity.type
_entity.pdbx_description
1 polymer ?
#
loop_
_entity_poly.entity_id
_entity_poly.type
_entity_poly.pdbx_seq_one_letter_code
_entity_poly.pdbx_strand_id
1 'polypeptide(L)'
;MGKNKISDFDAFLICKDLPINELLDHLLNSSKVLRYEAAKRLQFFQYKEIKNIVQNILLKSRYARHREIAAFILGQIQEKLDKDLLEEVIYTLINMVLNDKSINVKSAAISSLGHIFQYYSLGERKFSSIEDSLVELWDLNRYSIVISLTFSSAFFPTRDYIKKYLINNLYNNHPQIISWTLYSLKRKQYQSKLIEDILVTRLNDLPENSYIYSEVVAFLISINSQRVIPYLTNILRKNKIDDEIYTELKANSSKIFKNLKDIMLEKFN
;
A
#
# COMPACT_ATOMS: atom_id res chain seq x y z
N MET A 1 16.40 32.57 -7.01
CA MET A 1 16.74 31.31 -7.70
C MET A 1 15.76 30.22 -7.25
N GLY A 2 14.86 29.80 -8.13
CA GLY A 2 13.90 28.75 -7.82
C GLY A 2 14.64 27.44 -7.57
N LYS A 3 14.41 26.81 -6.41
CA LYS A 3 14.88 25.44 -6.16
C LYS A 3 14.12 24.54 -7.15
N ASN A 4 14.77 24.14 -8.25
CA ASN A 4 14.25 23.06 -9.08
C ASN A 4 14.02 21.86 -8.17
N LYS A 5 12.75 21.46 -8.00
CA LYS A 5 12.40 20.22 -7.30
C LYS A 5 12.96 19.09 -8.15
N ILE A 6 13.89 18.33 -7.59
CA ILE A 6 14.43 17.10 -8.19
C ILE A 6 13.26 16.14 -8.42
N SER A 7 13.12 15.61 -9.64
CA SER A 7 12.10 14.60 -9.96
C SER A 7 12.47 13.24 -9.37
N ASP A 8 11.50 12.32 -9.27
CA ASP A 8 11.77 10.96 -8.78
C ASP A 8 12.76 10.22 -9.69
N PHE A 9 12.70 10.45 -11.01
CA PHE A 9 13.62 9.86 -11.98
C PHE A 9 15.05 10.41 -11.84
N ASP A 10 15.19 11.73 -11.66
CA ASP A 10 16.50 12.34 -11.43
C ASP A 10 17.12 11.85 -10.12
N ALA A 11 16.32 11.73 -9.06
CA ALA A 11 16.78 11.17 -7.80
C ALA A 11 17.25 9.73 -7.96
N PHE A 12 16.55 8.92 -8.76
CA PHE A 12 16.95 7.54 -9.04
C PHE A 12 18.31 7.50 -9.75
N LEU A 13 18.48 8.33 -10.80
CA LEU A 13 19.74 8.43 -11.53
C LEU A 13 20.91 8.88 -10.64
N ILE A 14 20.64 9.75 -9.66
CA ILE A 14 21.64 10.18 -8.67
C ILE A 14 22.03 9.02 -7.76
N CYS A 15 21.07 8.27 -7.21
CA CYS A 15 21.34 7.28 -6.17
C CYS A 15 21.76 5.89 -6.68
N LYS A 16 21.39 5.49 -7.90
CA LYS A 16 21.50 4.10 -8.40
C LYS A 16 22.88 3.47 -8.27
N ASP A 17 23.95 4.24 -8.41
CA ASP A 17 25.33 3.74 -8.44
C ASP A 17 26.16 4.20 -7.22
N LEU A 18 25.53 4.86 -6.24
CA LEU A 18 26.26 5.41 -5.10
C LEU A 18 26.66 4.33 -4.08
N PRO A 19 27.85 4.46 -3.46
CA PRO A 19 28.25 3.62 -2.34
C PRO A 19 27.47 3.98 -1.07
N ILE A 20 27.47 3.05 -0.09
CA ILE A 20 26.70 3.14 1.16
C ILE A 20 26.94 4.47 1.91
N ASN A 21 28.18 4.95 1.98
CA ASN A 21 28.55 6.20 2.68
C ASN A 21 27.94 7.44 2.03
N GLU A 22 27.88 7.51 0.70
CA GLU A 22 27.26 8.62 -0.03
C GLU A 22 25.73 8.55 0.05
N LEU A 23 25.16 7.35 0.00
CA LEU A 23 23.73 7.13 0.26
C LEU A 23 23.34 7.61 1.66
N LEU A 24 24.19 7.35 2.67
CA LEU A 24 23.96 7.83 4.04
C LEU A 24 23.90 9.36 4.12
N ASP A 25 24.76 10.08 3.40
CA ASP A 25 24.69 11.55 3.38
C ASP A 25 23.34 12.03 2.82
N HIS A 26 22.88 11.41 1.72
CA HIS A 26 21.55 11.69 1.18
C HIS A 26 20.43 11.37 2.16
N LEU A 27 20.55 10.28 2.94
CA LEU A 27 19.56 9.94 3.95
C LEU A 27 19.38 11.04 5.00
N LEU A 28 20.49 11.62 5.47
CA LEU A 28 20.51 12.53 6.61
C LEU A 28 20.22 13.99 6.21
N ASN A 29 20.72 14.40 5.04
CA ASN A 29 20.86 15.81 4.69
C ASN A 29 20.01 16.27 3.50
N SER A 30 19.43 15.35 2.74
CA SER A 30 18.71 15.70 1.50
C SER A 30 17.19 15.88 1.65
N SER A 31 16.56 16.25 0.54
CA SER A 31 15.11 16.37 0.38
C SER A 31 14.40 15.04 0.64
N LYS A 32 13.06 15.06 0.81
CA LYS A 32 12.28 13.82 1.00
C LYS A 32 12.47 12.85 -0.18
N VAL A 33 12.44 13.36 -1.42
CA VAL A 33 12.58 12.55 -2.64
C VAL A 33 13.93 11.82 -2.65
N LEU A 34 15.04 12.55 -2.53
CA LEU A 34 16.37 11.95 -2.50
C LEU A 34 16.57 11.01 -1.31
N ARG A 35 16.01 11.34 -0.14
CA ARG A 35 16.10 10.47 1.04
C ARG A 35 15.44 9.12 0.80
N TYR A 36 14.23 9.12 0.23
CA TYR A 36 13.52 7.88 -0.08
C TYR A 36 14.23 7.09 -1.18
N GLU A 37 14.81 7.76 -2.16
CA GLU A 37 15.52 7.08 -3.25
C GLU A 37 16.85 6.47 -2.80
N ALA A 38 17.62 7.18 -1.97
CA ALA A 38 18.80 6.61 -1.32
C ALA A 38 18.43 5.42 -0.41
N ALA A 39 17.28 5.48 0.27
CA ALA A 39 16.77 4.37 1.07
C ALA A 39 16.38 3.16 0.21
N LYS A 40 15.74 3.37 -0.94
CA LYS A 40 15.45 2.29 -1.91
C LYS A 40 16.74 1.64 -2.37
N ARG A 41 17.77 2.43 -2.72
CA ARG A 41 19.06 1.87 -3.13
C ARG A 41 19.70 1.03 -2.02
N LEU A 42 19.62 1.48 -0.76
CA LEU A 42 20.14 0.74 0.40
C LEU A 42 19.45 -0.60 0.61
N GLN A 43 18.17 -0.75 0.26
CA GLN A 43 17.43 -2.02 0.37
C GLN A 43 18.04 -3.16 -0.48
N PHE A 44 18.85 -2.85 -1.49
CA PHE A 44 19.53 -3.84 -2.35
C PHE A 44 20.89 -4.30 -1.83
N PHE A 45 21.42 -3.71 -0.76
CA PHE A 45 22.64 -4.20 -0.11
C PHE A 45 22.32 -5.32 0.88
N GLN A 46 23.32 -6.13 1.23
CA GLN A 46 23.13 -7.13 2.28
C GLN A 46 22.82 -6.44 3.60
N TYR A 47 21.88 -6.96 4.37
CA TYR A 47 21.44 -6.31 5.60
C TYR A 47 22.61 -6.12 6.57
N LYS A 48 23.50 -7.10 6.66
CA LYS A 48 24.70 -7.04 7.50
C LYS A 48 25.61 -5.84 7.20
N GLU A 49 25.66 -5.40 5.94
CA GLU A 49 26.49 -4.25 5.52
C GLU A 49 25.87 -2.92 5.95
N ILE A 50 24.54 -2.84 5.95
CA ILE A 50 23.81 -1.61 6.28
C ILE A 50 23.29 -1.58 7.73
N LYS A 51 23.38 -2.70 8.47
CA LYS A 51 22.80 -2.88 9.81
C LYS A 51 23.25 -1.79 10.77
N ASN A 52 24.54 -1.46 10.78
CA ASN A 52 25.07 -0.41 11.65
C ASN A 52 24.45 0.96 11.34
N ILE A 53 24.26 1.29 10.07
CA ILE A 53 23.62 2.56 9.66
C ILE A 53 22.17 2.60 10.14
N VAL A 54 21.42 1.53 9.90
CA VAL A 54 20.02 1.47 10.31
C VAL A 54 19.90 1.56 11.83
N GLN A 55 20.63 0.74 12.56
CA GLN A 55 20.47 0.58 14.01
C GLN A 55 21.10 1.68 14.83
N ASN A 56 22.31 2.11 14.47
CA ASN A 56 23.07 3.04 15.30
C ASN A 56 22.98 4.49 14.83
N ILE A 57 22.54 4.74 13.59
CA ILE A 57 22.40 6.10 13.06
C ILE A 57 20.94 6.47 12.87
N LEU A 58 20.20 5.73 12.04
CA LEU A 58 18.85 6.12 11.66
C LEU A 58 17.85 5.94 12.80
N LEU A 59 17.82 4.77 13.45
CA LEU A 59 16.89 4.50 14.56
C LEU A 59 17.15 5.36 15.80
N LYS A 60 18.42 5.68 16.08
CA LYS A 60 18.83 6.54 17.21
C LYS A 60 18.71 8.03 16.92
N SER A 61 18.36 8.42 15.70
CA SER A 61 18.23 9.83 15.31
C SER A 61 17.11 10.52 16.08
N ARG A 62 17.38 11.73 16.57
CA ARG A 62 16.35 12.63 17.12
C ARG A 62 15.27 13.01 16.11
N TYR A 63 15.60 12.97 14.81
CA TYR A 63 14.69 13.36 13.73
C TYR A 63 13.79 12.20 13.31
N ALA A 64 12.47 12.37 13.48
CA ALA A 64 11.47 11.38 13.06
C ALA A 64 11.62 10.96 11.60
N ARG A 65 12.00 11.90 10.72
CA ARG A 65 12.21 11.66 9.29
C ARG A 65 13.33 10.65 8.97
N HIS A 66 14.28 10.44 9.88
CA HIS A 66 15.34 9.41 9.72
C HIS A 66 14.85 8.07 10.25
N ARG A 67 14.13 8.06 11.38
CA ARG A 67 13.52 6.85 11.94
C ARG A 67 12.42 6.28 11.02
N GLU A 68 11.66 7.15 10.38
CA GLU A 68 10.69 6.80 9.33
C GLU A 68 11.37 6.02 8.19
N ILE A 69 12.53 6.50 7.75
CA ILE A 69 13.32 5.82 6.72
C ILE A 69 13.93 4.51 7.22
N ALA A 70 14.33 4.43 8.49
CA ALA A 70 14.77 3.17 9.06
C ALA A 70 13.68 2.10 8.94
N ALA A 71 12.43 2.42 9.32
CA ALA A 71 11.31 1.51 9.10
C ALA A 71 11.16 1.13 7.63
N PHE A 72 11.15 2.12 6.73
CA PHE A 72 11.01 1.90 5.28
C PHE A 72 12.08 0.95 4.71
N ILE A 73 13.35 1.11 5.11
CA ILE A 73 14.44 0.21 4.70
C ILE A 73 14.17 -1.19 5.24
N LEU A 74 13.93 -1.31 6.54
CA LEU A 74 13.72 -2.59 7.23
C LEU A 74 12.58 -3.43 6.65
N GLY A 75 11.49 -2.78 6.20
CA GLY A 75 10.34 -3.48 5.63
C GLY A 75 10.56 -4.10 4.25
N GLN A 76 11.59 -3.70 3.52
CA GLN A 76 11.75 -4.00 2.10
C GLN A 76 13.20 -4.33 1.71
N ILE A 77 14.01 -4.84 2.64
CA ILE A 77 15.31 -5.42 2.33
C ILE A 77 15.12 -6.53 1.28
N GLN A 78 15.89 -6.48 0.20
CA GLN A 78 15.76 -7.41 -0.93
C GLN A 78 16.44 -8.76 -0.67
N GLU A 79 17.49 -8.76 0.14
CA GLU A 79 18.08 -9.98 0.67
C GLU A 79 17.08 -10.71 1.57
N LYS A 80 16.93 -12.02 1.35
CA LYS A 80 16.14 -12.87 2.24
C LYS A 80 16.89 -13.05 3.56
N LEU A 81 16.33 -12.47 4.62
CA LEU A 81 16.87 -12.56 5.98
C LEU A 81 16.73 -13.99 6.51
N ASP A 82 17.72 -14.42 7.29
CA ASP A 82 17.57 -15.58 8.14
C ASP A 82 16.54 -15.33 9.26
N LYS A 83 16.21 -16.39 9.98
CA LYS A 83 15.16 -16.34 11.01
C LYS A 83 15.49 -15.33 12.11
N ASP A 84 16.74 -15.28 12.58
CA ASP A 84 17.11 -14.48 13.74
C ASP A 84 17.11 -12.99 13.37
N LEU A 85 17.65 -12.64 12.20
CA LEU A 85 17.60 -11.29 11.66
C LEU A 85 16.16 -10.85 11.37
N LEU A 86 15.32 -11.72 10.83
CA LEU A 86 13.91 -11.41 10.59
C LEU A 86 13.17 -11.10 11.88
N GLU A 87 13.35 -11.89 12.93
CA GLU A 87 12.73 -11.64 14.24
C GLU A 87 13.23 -10.33 14.85
N GLU A 88 14.52 -10.02 14.73
CA GLU A 88 15.10 -8.75 15.17
C GLU A 88 14.47 -7.56 14.44
N VAL A 89 14.28 -7.65 13.13
CA VAL A 89 13.62 -6.62 12.32
C VAL A 89 12.16 -6.44 12.73
N ILE A 90 11.41 -7.54 12.88
CA ILE A 90 10.00 -7.49 13.31
C ILE A 90 9.89 -6.85 14.69
N TYR A 91 10.71 -7.26 15.65
CA TYR A 91 10.75 -6.68 17.00
C TYR A 91 11.03 -5.17 16.96
N THR A 92 11.99 -4.75 16.13
CA THR A 92 12.33 -3.35 15.95
C THR A 92 11.13 -2.55 15.44
N LEU A 93 10.42 -3.05 14.42
CA LEU A 93 9.25 -2.39 13.86
C LEU A 93 8.10 -2.31 14.86
N ILE A 94 7.84 -3.37 15.62
CA ILE A 94 6.82 -3.37 16.70
C ILE A 94 7.17 -2.32 17.75
N ASN A 95 8.44 -2.26 18.18
CA ASN A 95 8.88 -1.25 19.13
C ASN A 95 8.67 0.18 18.60
N MET A 96 8.87 0.41 17.30
CA MET A 96 8.58 1.71 16.68
C MET A 96 7.08 2.00 16.66
N VAL A 97 6.24 1.01 16.38
CA VAL A 97 4.77 1.15 16.42
C VAL A 97 4.28 1.54 17.81
N LEU A 98 4.78 0.86 18.85
CA LEU A 98 4.37 1.11 20.23
C LEU A 98 4.92 2.44 20.75
N ASN A 99 6.23 2.64 20.61
CA ASN A 99 6.97 3.60 21.44
C ASN A 99 7.41 4.87 20.69
N ASP A 100 7.38 4.93 19.35
CA ASP A 100 7.78 6.15 18.66
C ASP A 100 6.75 7.27 18.84
N LYS A 101 7.22 8.48 19.16
CA LYS A 101 6.33 9.65 19.33
C LYS A 101 5.72 10.15 18.02
N SER A 102 6.32 9.82 16.87
CA SER A 102 5.91 10.32 15.58
C SER A 102 4.92 9.39 14.88
N ILE A 103 3.75 9.94 14.52
CA ILE A 103 2.75 9.25 13.70
C ILE A 103 3.33 8.76 12.36
N ASN A 104 4.23 9.51 11.74
CA ASN A 104 4.86 9.10 10.48
C ASN A 104 5.75 7.86 10.64
N VAL A 105 6.47 7.79 11.77
CA VAL A 105 7.31 6.62 12.08
C VAL A 105 6.44 5.41 12.38
N LYS A 106 5.38 5.58 13.18
CA LYS A 106 4.40 4.52 13.43
C LYS A 106 3.79 4.00 12.13
N SER A 107 3.33 4.89 11.25
CA SER A 107 2.75 4.51 9.96
C SER A 107 3.74 3.79 9.04
N ALA A 108 4.99 4.25 8.97
CA ALA A 108 6.03 3.59 8.20
C ALA A 108 6.34 2.19 8.73
N ALA A 109 6.36 2.03 10.06
CA ALA A 109 6.56 0.73 10.69
C ALA A 109 5.39 -0.24 10.44
N ILE A 110 4.14 0.24 10.50
CA ILE A 110 2.96 -0.57 10.14
C ILE A 110 3.06 -1.04 8.68
N SER A 111 3.31 -0.13 7.74
CA SER A 111 3.45 -0.49 6.31
C SER A 111 4.60 -1.49 6.10
N SER A 112 5.70 -1.32 6.83
CA SER A 112 6.85 -2.24 6.78
C SER A 112 6.50 -3.64 7.29
N LEU A 113 5.69 -3.73 8.36
CA LEU A 113 5.12 -5.01 8.79
C LEU A 113 4.25 -5.62 7.69
N GLY A 114 3.40 -4.84 7.01
CA GLY A 114 2.62 -5.31 5.86
C GLY A 114 3.49 -5.94 4.76
N HIS A 115 4.56 -5.26 4.35
CA HIS A 115 5.52 -5.79 3.38
C HIS A 115 6.21 -7.08 3.85
N ILE A 116 6.64 -7.13 5.12
CA ILE A 116 7.28 -8.32 5.70
C ILE A 116 6.31 -9.51 5.74
N PHE A 117 5.05 -9.28 6.13
CA PHE A 117 4.01 -10.32 6.12
C PHE A 117 3.78 -10.88 4.72
N GLN A 118 3.79 -10.02 3.70
CA GLN A 118 3.71 -10.43 2.31
C GLN A 118 4.93 -11.25 1.88
N TYR A 119 6.13 -10.70 2.04
CA TYR A 119 7.36 -11.27 1.49
C TYR A 119 7.73 -12.60 2.14
N TYR A 120 7.59 -12.71 3.47
CA TYR A 120 7.89 -13.94 4.20
C TYR A 120 6.68 -14.86 4.38
N SER A 121 5.52 -14.50 3.84
CA SER A 121 4.26 -15.27 3.99
C SER A 121 3.97 -15.62 5.46
N LEU A 122 4.10 -14.63 6.35
CA LEU A 122 3.92 -14.82 7.78
C LEU A 122 2.46 -15.16 8.09
N GLY A 123 2.23 -16.30 8.73
CA GLY A 123 0.89 -16.81 9.02
C GLY A 123 0.33 -16.38 10.38
N GLU A 124 -0.79 -16.99 10.74
CA GLU A 124 -1.57 -16.74 11.96
C GLU A 124 -0.72 -16.64 13.23
N ARG A 125 0.17 -17.62 13.47
CA ARG A 125 1.01 -17.64 14.69
C ARG A 125 1.83 -16.37 14.87
N LYS A 126 2.39 -15.84 13.77
CA LYS A 126 3.20 -14.63 13.82
C LYS A 126 2.32 -13.40 14.00
N PHE A 127 1.18 -13.33 13.31
CA PHE A 127 0.25 -12.23 13.52
C PHE A 127 -0.29 -12.17 14.94
N SER A 128 -0.77 -13.28 15.50
CA SER A 128 -1.27 -13.34 16.87
C SER A 128 -0.24 -12.87 17.90
N SER A 129 1.06 -13.09 17.66
CA SER A 129 2.12 -12.60 18.58
C SER A 129 2.33 -11.09 18.56
N ILE A 130 1.84 -10.39 17.53
CA ILE A 130 2.02 -8.94 17.35
C ILE A 130 0.69 -8.18 17.39
N GLU A 131 -0.44 -8.88 17.36
CA GLU A 131 -1.78 -8.34 17.16
C GLU A 131 -2.13 -7.29 18.23
N ASP A 132 -1.84 -7.59 19.49
CA ASP A 132 -2.06 -6.68 20.62
C ASP A 132 -1.25 -5.38 20.50
N SER A 133 -0.10 -5.42 19.80
CA SER A 133 0.71 -4.21 19.58
C SER A 133 0.08 -3.23 18.58
N LEU A 134 -0.93 -3.69 17.83
CA LEU A 134 -1.64 -2.88 16.83
C LEU A 134 -3.01 -2.39 17.34
N VAL A 135 -3.50 -2.88 18.48
CA VAL A 135 -4.91 -2.73 18.89
C VAL A 135 -5.37 -1.28 18.94
N GLU A 136 -4.58 -0.39 19.55
CA GLU A 136 -4.93 1.03 19.72
C GLU A 136 -4.91 1.82 18.40
N LEU A 137 -4.29 1.28 17.35
CA LEU A 137 -4.10 1.97 16.08
C LEU A 137 -5.33 1.86 15.18
N TRP A 138 -6.15 0.81 15.37
CA TRP A 138 -7.35 0.60 14.57
C TRP A 138 -8.41 1.68 14.78
N ASP A 139 -8.43 2.32 15.95
CA ASP A 139 -9.33 3.43 16.26
C ASP A 139 -8.70 4.80 15.97
N LEU A 140 -7.41 4.84 15.62
CA LEU A 140 -6.67 6.07 15.41
C LEU A 140 -6.92 6.65 14.01
N ASN A 141 -7.81 7.64 13.91
CA ASN A 141 -8.19 8.29 12.66
C ASN A 141 -7.15 9.33 12.17
N ARG A 142 -5.90 8.92 11.98
CA ARG A 142 -4.84 9.73 11.38
C ARG A 142 -4.56 9.21 9.97
N TYR A 143 -4.62 10.10 8.98
CA TYR A 143 -4.50 9.74 7.54
C TYR A 143 -3.42 8.69 7.24
N SER A 144 -2.18 8.92 7.70
CA SER A 144 -1.06 8.01 7.43
C SER A 144 -1.19 6.64 8.12
N ILE A 145 -1.79 6.60 9.31
CA ILE A 145 -2.09 5.35 10.02
C ILE A 145 -3.17 4.59 9.26
N VAL A 146 -4.23 5.28 8.84
CA VAL A 146 -5.33 4.67 8.08
C VAL A 146 -4.83 4.05 6.78
N ILE A 147 -4.02 4.78 6.01
CA ILE A 147 -3.39 4.24 4.79
C ILE A 147 -2.54 3.00 5.10
N SER A 148 -1.71 3.07 6.14
CA SER A 148 -0.77 1.99 6.47
C SER A 148 -1.47 0.73 6.98
N LEU A 149 -2.50 0.88 7.82
CA LEU A 149 -3.32 -0.24 8.29
C LEU A 149 -4.14 -0.83 7.15
N THR A 150 -4.73 0.01 6.29
CA THR A 150 -5.50 -0.44 5.13
C THR A 150 -4.62 -1.24 4.19
N PHE A 151 -3.44 -0.74 3.83
CA PHE A 151 -2.44 -1.47 3.04
C PHE A 151 -2.05 -2.80 3.69
N SER A 152 -1.65 -2.77 4.97
CA SER A 152 -1.13 -3.95 5.67
C SER A 152 -2.20 -5.02 5.89
N SER A 153 -3.47 -4.60 5.99
CA SER A 153 -4.63 -5.50 6.11
C SER A 153 -4.79 -6.44 4.92
N ALA A 154 -4.21 -6.11 3.77
CA ALA A 154 -4.19 -6.99 2.60
C ALA A 154 -3.33 -8.26 2.85
N PHE A 155 -2.38 -8.20 3.77
CA PHE A 155 -1.38 -9.25 4.04
C PHE A 155 -1.47 -9.84 5.44
N PHE A 156 -2.03 -9.10 6.41
CA PHE A 156 -2.35 -9.68 7.71
C PHE A 156 -3.40 -10.79 7.57
N PRO A 157 -3.44 -11.77 8.49
CA PRO A 157 -4.49 -12.79 8.48
C PRO A 157 -5.90 -12.23 8.68
N THR A 158 -6.90 -13.09 8.51
CA THR A 158 -8.32 -12.70 8.53
C THR A 158 -8.80 -12.45 9.96
N ARG A 159 -9.51 -11.33 10.15
CA ARG A 159 -10.17 -10.93 11.40
C ARG A 159 -11.43 -10.15 11.09
N ASP A 160 -12.46 -10.31 11.93
CA ASP A 160 -13.73 -9.58 11.77
C ASP A 160 -13.55 -8.07 11.95
N TYR A 161 -12.72 -7.65 12.91
CA TYR A 161 -12.46 -6.22 13.12
C TYR A 161 -11.70 -5.59 11.94
N ILE A 162 -10.78 -6.32 11.28
CA ILE A 162 -10.11 -5.86 10.05
C ILE A 162 -11.12 -5.72 8.92
N LYS A 163 -12.00 -6.72 8.74
CA LYS A 163 -13.06 -6.64 7.73
C LYS A 163 -13.97 -5.43 7.96
N LYS A 164 -14.41 -5.22 9.21
CA LYS A 164 -15.22 -4.06 9.60
C LYS A 164 -14.47 -2.74 9.36
N TYR A 165 -13.19 -2.69 9.70
CA TYR A 165 -12.33 -1.53 9.47
C TYR A 165 -12.25 -1.16 7.98
N LEU A 166 -11.99 -2.14 7.11
CA LEU A 166 -11.97 -1.93 5.66
C LEU A 166 -13.33 -1.46 5.13
N ILE A 167 -14.44 -2.08 5.54
CA ILE A 167 -15.78 -1.65 5.13
C ILE A 167 -16.05 -0.20 5.55
N ASN A 168 -15.66 0.19 6.76
CA ASN A 168 -15.82 1.57 7.23
C ASN A 168 -15.01 2.56 6.38
N ASN A 169 -13.79 2.18 5.94
CA ASN A 169 -12.95 3.03 5.10
C ASN A 169 -13.50 3.24 3.69
N LEU A 170 -14.45 2.43 3.22
CA LEU A 170 -15.18 2.74 1.99
C LEU A 170 -15.99 4.03 2.10
N TYR A 171 -16.40 4.47 3.30
CA TYR A 171 -17.10 5.75 3.47
C TYR A 171 -16.14 6.96 3.49
N ASN A 172 -14.82 6.77 3.41
CA ASN A 172 -13.86 7.86 3.52
C ASN A 172 -13.84 8.77 2.29
N ASN A 173 -13.62 10.07 2.45
CA ASN A 173 -13.57 11.00 1.32
C ASN A 173 -12.21 11.07 0.62
N HIS A 174 -11.17 10.46 1.20
CA HIS A 174 -9.83 10.46 0.60
C HIS A 174 -9.68 9.36 -0.46
N PRO A 175 -9.44 9.71 -1.74
CA PRO A 175 -9.26 8.75 -2.82
C PRO A 175 -8.25 7.64 -2.50
N GLN A 176 -7.09 8.00 -1.95
CA GLN A 176 -6.05 7.02 -1.66
C GLN A 176 -6.45 6.00 -0.58
N ILE A 177 -7.30 6.38 0.39
CA ILE A 177 -7.83 5.44 1.40
C ILE A 177 -8.79 4.45 0.73
N ILE A 178 -9.66 4.94 -0.16
CA ILE A 178 -10.59 4.08 -0.92
C ILE A 178 -9.80 3.10 -1.78
N SER A 179 -8.81 3.56 -2.54
CA SER A 179 -7.98 2.73 -3.41
C SER A 179 -7.31 1.57 -2.66
N TRP A 180 -6.62 1.88 -1.56
CA TRP A 180 -6.04 0.83 -0.71
C TRP A 180 -7.10 -0.08 -0.08
N THR A 181 -8.28 0.44 0.23
CA THR A 181 -9.38 -0.35 0.77
C THR A 181 -9.88 -1.37 -0.25
N LEU A 182 -10.11 -0.94 -1.50
CA LEU A 182 -10.51 -1.80 -2.61
C LEU A 182 -9.47 -2.89 -2.87
N TYR A 183 -8.19 -2.52 -2.91
CA TYR A 183 -7.08 -3.46 -3.03
C TYR A 183 -7.11 -4.53 -1.93
N SER A 184 -7.25 -4.10 -0.67
CA SER A 184 -7.27 -5.02 0.48
C SER A 184 -8.50 -5.91 0.51
N LEU A 185 -9.68 -5.37 0.20
CA LEU A 185 -10.91 -6.16 0.09
C LEU A 185 -10.77 -7.23 -1.02
N LYS A 186 -10.24 -6.86 -2.19
CA LYS A 186 -10.07 -7.76 -3.34
C LYS A 186 -9.09 -8.87 -3.00
N ARG A 187 -7.94 -8.52 -2.43
CA ARG A 187 -6.91 -9.48 -2.02
C ARG A 187 -7.41 -10.45 -0.97
N LYS A 188 -8.25 -9.98 -0.03
CA LYS A 188 -8.89 -10.81 1.00
C LYS A 188 -10.15 -11.55 0.51
N GLN A 189 -10.57 -11.34 -0.74
CA GLN A 189 -11.82 -11.86 -1.29
C GLN A 189 -13.03 -11.50 -0.42
N TYR A 190 -12.98 -10.34 0.24
CA TYR A 190 -14.09 -9.84 1.03
C TYR A 190 -15.15 -9.27 0.11
N GLN A 191 -16.26 -9.99 0.02
CA GLN A 191 -17.46 -9.60 -0.72
C GLN A 191 -18.69 -9.74 0.18
N SER A 192 -19.61 -8.80 0.05
CA SER A 192 -20.92 -8.82 0.71
C SER A 192 -21.86 -7.86 0.01
N LYS A 193 -23.17 -8.07 0.18
CA LYS A 193 -24.19 -7.13 -0.30
C LYS A 193 -23.96 -5.71 0.21
N LEU A 194 -23.51 -5.57 1.47
CA LEU A 194 -23.16 -4.27 2.04
C LEU A 194 -22.03 -3.56 1.29
N ILE A 195 -20.95 -4.29 0.95
CA ILE A 195 -19.84 -3.71 0.17
C ILE A 195 -20.35 -3.25 -1.21
N GLU A 196 -21.13 -4.10 -1.88
CA GLU A 196 -21.74 -3.76 -3.17
C GLU A 196 -22.66 -2.53 -3.08
N ASP A 197 -23.52 -2.46 -2.07
CA ASP A 197 -24.42 -1.32 -1.83
C ASP A 197 -23.66 -0.01 -1.65
N ILE A 198 -22.58 -0.02 -0.84
CA ILE A 198 -21.73 1.16 -0.61
C ILE A 198 -21.07 1.62 -1.92
N LEU A 199 -20.49 0.69 -2.66
CA LEU A 199 -19.75 0.98 -3.89
C LEU A 199 -20.66 1.49 -5.01
N VAL A 200 -21.83 0.88 -5.19
CA VAL A 200 -22.82 1.34 -6.18
C VAL A 200 -23.34 2.73 -5.81
N THR A 201 -23.58 3.01 -4.53
CA THR A 201 -23.96 4.34 -4.07
C THR A 201 -22.89 5.36 -4.44
N ARG A 202 -21.62 5.04 -4.17
CA ARG A 202 -20.50 5.91 -4.52
C ARG A 202 -20.34 6.21 -5.99
N LEU A 203 -20.63 5.25 -6.88
CA LEU A 203 -20.54 5.49 -8.33
C LEU A 203 -21.47 6.61 -8.79
N ASN A 204 -22.59 6.85 -8.10
CA ASN A 204 -23.48 7.97 -8.42
C ASN A 204 -22.88 9.33 -8.03
N ASP A 205 -22.00 9.36 -7.03
CA ASP A 205 -21.43 10.60 -6.48
C ASP A 205 -20.03 10.91 -7.04
N LEU A 206 -19.36 9.91 -7.64
CA LEU A 206 -18.00 10.03 -8.15
C LEU A 206 -17.98 10.60 -9.57
N PRO A 207 -17.05 11.53 -9.89
CA PRO A 207 -16.81 11.95 -11.27
C PRO A 207 -16.36 10.75 -12.13
N GLU A 208 -17.00 10.54 -13.29
CA GLU A 208 -16.68 9.41 -14.17
C GLU A 208 -15.24 9.41 -14.74
N ASN A 209 -14.53 10.53 -14.63
CA ASN A 209 -13.13 10.68 -15.06
C ASN A 209 -12.13 10.49 -13.91
N SER A 210 -12.61 10.20 -12.69
CA SER A 210 -11.76 9.93 -11.53
C SER A 210 -11.21 8.50 -11.60
N TYR A 211 -9.92 8.32 -11.26
CA TYR A 211 -9.33 6.98 -11.17
C TYR A 211 -10.05 6.08 -10.15
N ILE A 212 -10.61 6.67 -9.07
CA ILE A 212 -11.40 5.92 -8.08
C ILE A 212 -12.70 5.39 -8.69
N TYR A 213 -13.29 6.11 -9.65
CA TYR A 213 -14.45 5.59 -10.36
C TYR A 213 -14.08 4.30 -11.10
N SER A 214 -12.93 4.29 -11.79
CA SER A 214 -12.42 3.11 -12.47
C SER A 214 -12.15 1.95 -11.52
N GLU A 215 -11.46 2.19 -10.40
CA GLU A 215 -11.16 1.17 -9.40
C GLU A 215 -12.44 0.56 -8.78
N VAL A 216 -13.46 1.39 -8.51
CA VAL A 216 -14.76 0.90 -7.98
C VAL A 216 -15.48 0.04 -9.01
N VAL A 217 -15.51 0.46 -10.27
CA VAL A 217 -16.09 -0.32 -11.38
C VAL A 217 -15.35 -1.66 -11.53
N ALA A 218 -14.02 -1.64 -11.56
CA ALA A 218 -13.20 -2.85 -11.64
C ALA A 218 -13.46 -3.78 -10.44
N PHE A 219 -13.53 -3.25 -9.21
CA PHE A 219 -13.88 -4.05 -8.05
C PHE A 219 -15.25 -4.73 -8.20
N LEU A 220 -16.28 -4.01 -8.66
CA LEU A 220 -17.62 -4.56 -8.85
C LEU A 220 -17.66 -5.64 -9.95
N ILE A 221 -16.85 -5.51 -11.01
CA ILE A 221 -16.64 -6.59 -11.99
C ILE A 221 -16.05 -7.82 -11.29
N SER A 222 -15.03 -7.64 -10.46
CA SER A 222 -14.31 -8.74 -9.80
C SER A 222 -15.21 -9.61 -8.90
N ILE A 223 -16.27 -9.01 -8.33
CA ILE A 223 -17.27 -9.71 -7.52
C ILE A 223 -18.53 -10.12 -8.30
N ASN A 224 -18.52 -10.01 -9.63
CA ASN A 224 -19.63 -10.34 -10.52
C ASN A 224 -20.94 -9.57 -10.24
N SER A 225 -20.83 -8.32 -9.79
CA SER A 225 -22.00 -7.47 -9.54
C SER A 225 -22.70 -7.12 -10.85
N GLN A 226 -23.96 -7.52 -11.01
CA GLN A 226 -24.78 -7.10 -12.16
C GLN A 226 -25.07 -5.59 -12.14
N ARG A 227 -25.01 -4.96 -10.97
CA ARG A 227 -25.32 -3.55 -10.78
C ARG A 227 -24.29 -2.62 -11.42
N VAL A 228 -23.12 -3.14 -11.80
CA VAL A 228 -22.10 -2.38 -12.52
C VAL A 228 -22.39 -2.23 -14.02
N ILE A 229 -23.29 -3.04 -14.57
CA ILE A 229 -23.58 -3.09 -16.02
C ILE A 229 -23.95 -1.72 -16.62
N PRO A 230 -24.82 -0.88 -16.01
CA PRO A 230 -25.14 0.43 -16.57
C PRO A 230 -23.92 1.35 -16.69
N TYR A 231 -23.04 1.32 -15.67
CA TYR A 231 -21.81 2.13 -15.64
C TYR A 231 -20.81 1.65 -16.70
N LEU A 232 -20.61 0.33 -16.82
CA LEU A 232 -19.78 -0.25 -17.88
C LEU A 232 -20.31 0.09 -19.27
N THR A 233 -21.61 0.02 -19.48
CA THR A 233 -22.23 0.36 -20.77
C THR A 233 -21.91 1.81 -21.17
N ASN A 234 -21.96 2.75 -20.21
CA ASN A 234 -21.57 4.14 -20.45
C ASN A 234 -20.07 4.29 -20.72
N ILE A 235 -19.21 3.58 -19.98
CA ILE A 235 -17.76 3.58 -20.20
C ILE A 235 -17.42 3.08 -21.61
N LEU A 236 -18.01 1.97 -22.06
CA LEU A 236 -17.73 1.39 -23.38
C LEU A 236 -18.18 2.27 -24.55
N ARG A 237 -19.06 3.25 -24.32
CA ARG A 237 -19.39 4.27 -25.34
C ARG A 237 -18.26 5.28 -25.55
N LYS A 238 -17.38 5.47 -24.58
CA LYS A 238 -16.25 6.42 -24.66
C LYS A 238 -15.17 5.93 -25.62
N ASN A 239 -14.25 6.81 -26.00
CA ASN A 239 -13.15 6.50 -26.94
C ASN A 239 -11.91 5.89 -26.26
N LYS A 240 -11.90 5.85 -24.93
CA LYS A 240 -10.84 5.26 -24.11
C LYS A 240 -11.46 4.52 -22.95
N ILE A 241 -10.81 3.45 -22.54
CA ILE A 241 -11.13 2.67 -21.35
C ILE A 241 -9.93 2.69 -20.42
N ASP A 242 -10.19 2.66 -19.12
CA ASP A 242 -9.16 2.52 -18.10
C ASP A 242 -8.58 1.11 -18.11
N ASP A 243 -7.26 0.99 -17.97
CA ASP A 243 -6.54 -0.29 -18.05
C ASP A 243 -7.01 -1.29 -16.98
N GLU A 244 -7.41 -0.82 -15.79
CA GLU A 244 -7.87 -1.69 -14.71
C GLU A 244 -9.23 -2.30 -15.05
N ILE A 245 -10.15 -1.50 -15.59
CA ILE A 245 -11.46 -1.98 -16.07
C ILE A 245 -11.26 -2.96 -17.22
N TYR A 246 -10.40 -2.62 -18.19
CA TYR A 246 -10.12 -3.49 -19.33
C TYR A 246 -9.56 -4.84 -18.87
N THR A 247 -8.57 -4.82 -17.99
CA THR A 247 -7.91 -6.03 -17.47
C THR A 247 -8.90 -6.91 -16.71
N GLU A 248 -9.69 -6.30 -15.82
CA GLU A 248 -10.64 -7.04 -15.00
C GLU A 248 -11.76 -7.65 -15.85
N LEU A 249 -12.35 -6.88 -16.76
CA LEU A 249 -13.42 -7.36 -17.64
C LEU A 249 -12.91 -8.44 -18.63
N LYS A 250 -11.68 -8.30 -19.12
CA LYS A 250 -11.04 -9.30 -20.00
C LYS A 250 -10.81 -10.63 -19.28
N ALA A 251 -10.34 -10.57 -18.04
CA ALA A 251 -10.05 -11.75 -17.22
C ALA A 251 -11.33 -12.40 -16.66
N ASN A 252 -12.44 -11.66 -16.58
CA ASN A 252 -13.68 -12.16 -16.02
C ASN A 252 -14.33 -13.27 -16.88
N SER A 253 -14.65 -14.40 -16.25
CA SER A 253 -15.24 -15.60 -16.88
C SER A 253 -16.77 -15.70 -16.75
N SER A 254 -17.40 -14.76 -16.04
CA SER A 254 -18.84 -14.76 -15.82
C SER A 254 -19.61 -14.49 -17.11
N LYS A 255 -20.64 -15.30 -17.36
CA LYS A 255 -21.55 -15.11 -18.50
C LYS A 255 -22.30 -13.78 -18.43
N ILE A 256 -22.43 -13.20 -17.24
CA ILE A 256 -23.10 -11.90 -17.00
C ILE A 256 -22.48 -10.80 -17.87
N PHE A 257 -21.16 -10.81 -18.03
CA PHE A 257 -20.44 -9.75 -18.72
C PHE A 257 -20.04 -10.10 -20.16
N LYS A 258 -20.47 -11.26 -20.69
CA LYS A 258 -20.04 -11.75 -22.01
C LYS A 258 -20.22 -10.70 -23.11
N ASN A 259 -21.43 -10.16 -23.24
CA ASN A 259 -21.72 -9.16 -24.28
C ASN A 259 -20.90 -7.88 -24.12
N LEU A 260 -20.70 -7.41 -22.88
CA LEU A 260 -19.88 -6.22 -22.62
C LEU A 260 -18.40 -6.47 -22.94
N LYS A 261 -17.91 -7.68 -22.65
CA LYS A 261 -16.54 -8.09 -23.00
C LYS A 261 -16.34 -8.15 -24.50
N ASP A 262 -17.28 -8.71 -25.25
CA ASP A 262 -17.20 -8.80 -26.72
C ASP A 262 -17.15 -7.38 -27.32
N ILE A 263 -18.03 -6.47 -26.90
CA ILE A 263 -18.01 -5.04 -27.31
C ILE A 263 -16.67 -4.38 -26.97
N MET A 264 -16.14 -4.61 -25.78
CA MET A 264 -14.86 -4.05 -25.35
C MET A 264 -13.71 -4.52 -26.24
N LEU A 265 -13.65 -5.83 -26.52
CA LEU A 265 -12.59 -6.42 -27.35
C LEU A 265 -12.66 -5.97 -28.80
N GLU A 266 -13.86 -5.78 -29.37
CA GLU A 266 -14.01 -5.26 -30.73
C GLU A 266 -13.53 -3.81 -30.86
N LYS A 267 -13.73 -3.00 -29.81
CA LYS A 267 -13.46 -1.56 -29.87
C LYS A 267 -12.04 -1.16 -29.45
N PHE A 268 -11.44 -1.90 -28.52
CA PHE A 268 -10.20 -1.49 -27.84
C PHE A 268 -9.04 -2.48 -27.99
N ASN A 269 -9.19 -3.57 -28.77
CA ASN A 269 -8.04 -4.42 -29.15
C ASN A 269 -7.17 -3.78 -30.22
#